data_AF-X1I673-F1
#
_entry.id   AF-X1I673-F1
#
_cell.length_a   1.000
_cell.length_b   1.000
_cell.length_c   1.000
_cell.angle_alpha   90.00
_cell.angle_beta   90.00
_cell.angle_gamma   90.00
#
_symmetry.space_group_name_H-M   'P 1'
#
loop_
_entity.id
_entity.type
_entity.pdbx_description
1 polymer ?
#
loop_
_entity_poly.entity_id
_entity_poly.type
_entity_poly.pdbx_seq_one_letter_code
_entity_poly.pdbx_strand_id
1 'polypeptide(L)' 'SEESNPNGSKEAIAGICNKDGNILGMMPHPERASEHLLGSEDGRLIFESIIRRVEKTKDNLR' A
#
# COMPACT_ATOMS: atom_id res chain seq x y z
N SER A 1 9.08 -7.92 16.97
CA SER A 1 9.63 -7.20 18.15
C SER A 1 8.81 -5.92 18.34
N GLU A 2 9.00 -5.17 19.44
CA GLU A 2 8.39 -3.82 19.57
C GLU A 2 8.71 -2.93 18.35
N GLU A 3 9.89 -3.13 17.75
CA GLU A 3 10.34 -2.49 16.51
C GLU A 3 9.42 -2.74 15.31
N SER A 4 8.79 -3.91 15.23
CA SER A 4 7.90 -4.30 14.11
C SER A 4 6.48 -3.77 14.29
N ASN A 5 6.11 -3.30 15.49
CA ASN A 5 4.77 -2.80 15.83
C ASN A 5 4.88 -1.50 16.64
N PRO A 6 5.32 -0.39 16.01
CA PRO A 6 5.71 0.83 16.70
C PRO A 6 4.56 1.57 17.39
N ASN A 7 3.31 1.24 17.04
CA ASN A 7 2.11 1.87 17.60
C ASN A 7 1.32 0.92 18.52
N GLY A 8 1.80 -0.31 18.73
CA GLY A 8 1.13 -1.30 19.58
C GLY A 8 -0.23 -1.76 19.06
N SER A 9 -0.51 -1.61 17.75
CA SER A 9 -1.76 -2.07 17.16
C SER A 9 -1.98 -3.57 17.43
N LYS A 10 -3.23 -3.94 17.74
CA LYS A 10 -3.60 -5.35 17.92
C LYS A 10 -3.21 -6.14 16.66
N GLU A 11 -2.59 -7.30 16.86
CA GLU A 11 -2.10 -8.17 15.77
C GLU A 11 -1.11 -7.48 14.81
N ALA A 12 -0.52 -6.34 15.22
CA ALA A 12 0.35 -5.51 14.39
C ALA A 12 -0.32 -5.05 13.07
N ILE A 13 -1.64 -4.84 13.08
CA ILE A 13 -2.39 -4.40 11.90
C ILE A 13 -1.95 -2.97 11.51
N ALA A 14 -1.28 -2.85 10.37
CA ALA A 14 -0.82 -1.58 9.81
C ALA A 14 -1.70 -1.05 8.66
N GLY A 15 -2.65 -1.85 8.17
CA GLY A 15 -3.61 -1.45 7.15
C GLY A 15 -4.75 -2.46 6.98
N ILE A 16 -5.87 -1.98 6.41
CA ILE A 16 -7.09 -2.74 6.17
C ILE A 16 -7.69 -2.38 4.81
N CYS A 17 -8.36 -3.35 4.20
CA CYS A 17 -9.17 -3.12 3.00
C CYS A 17 -10.65 -3.31 3.31
N ASN A 18 -11.52 -2.65 2.54
CA ASN A 18 -12.93 -3.02 2.52
C ASN A 18 -13.13 -4.40 1.84
N LYS A 19 -14.35 -4.95 1.95
CA LYS A 19 -14.68 -6.28 1.41
C LYS A 19 -14.47 -6.38 -0.10
N ASP A 20 -14.75 -5.30 -0.83
CA ASP A 20 -14.63 -5.26 -2.29
C ASP A 20 -13.17 -5.01 -2.75
N GLY A 21 -12.24 -4.77 -1.83
CA GLY A 21 -10.82 -4.59 -2.10
C GLY A 21 -10.47 -3.34 -2.90
N ASN A 22 -11.37 -2.35 -2.98
CA ASN A 22 -11.17 -1.11 -3.73
C ASN A 22 -10.92 0.12 -2.82
N ILE A 23 -10.99 -0.05 -1.51
CA ILE A 23 -10.63 0.97 -0.52
C ILE A 23 -9.60 0.37 0.43
N LEU A 24 -8.43 1.02 0.52
CA LEU A 24 -7.33 0.68 1.42
C LEU A 24 -7.12 1.84 2.40
N GLY A 25 -7.10 1.54 3.70
CA GLY A 25 -6.60 2.46 4.73
C GLY A 25 -5.35 1.87 5.37
N MET A 26 -4.28 2.65 5.50
CA MET A 26 -3.04 2.18 6.13
C MET A 26 -2.36 3.31 6.91
N MET A 27 -1.61 2.93 7.94
CA MET A 27 -0.84 3.85 8.78
C MET A 27 0.55 4.17 8.20
N PRO A 28 1.29 3.20 7.61
CA PRO A 28 2.55 3.50 6.93
C PRO A 28 2.37 4.51 5.79
N HIS A 29 3.44 5.24 5.48
CA HIS A 29 3.51 6.27 4.44
C HIS A 29 4.24 5.75 3.18
N PRO A 30 3.59 4.96 2.30
CA PRO A 30 4.24 4.43 1.10
C PRO A 30 4.73 5.52 0.14
N GLU A 31 4.13 6.70 0.17
CA GLU A 31 4.55 7.86 -0.61
C GLU A 31 5.91 8.42 -0.17
N ARG A 32 6.34 8.13 1.07
CA ARG A 32 7.66 8.54 1.58
C ARG A 32 8.74 7.48 1.33
N ALA A 33 8.35 6.32 0.80
CA ALA A 33 9.23 5.19 0.49
C ALA A 33 9.08 4.78 -1.00
N SER A 34 8.82 5.75 -1.88
CA SER A 34 8.60 5.49 -3.31
C SER A 34 9.84 5.62 -4.19
N GLU A 35 10.92 6.20 -3.67
CA GLU A 35 12.11 6.56 -4.43
C GLU A 35 13.37 6.31 -3.61
N HIS A 36 14.43 5.81 -4.24
CA HIS A 36 15.68 5.53 -3.55
C HIS A 36 16.23 6.73 -2.78
N LEU A 37 16.06 7.95 -3.32
CA LEU A 37 16.48 9.20 -2.70
C LEU A 37 15.77 9.50 -1.36
N LEU A 38 14.60 8.92 -1.12
CA LEU A 38 13.83 9.05 0.13
C LEU A 38 14.17 7.95 1.16
N GLY A 39 15.07 7.03 0.81
CA GLY A 39 15.60 5.99 1.70
C GLY A 39 15.01 4.58 1.48
N SER A 40 13.98 4.43 0.66
CA SER A 40 13.44 3.13 0.21
C SER A 40 12.57 3.32 -1.04
N GLU A 41 12.42 2.25 -1.82
CA GLU A 41 11.51 2.18 -2.98
C GLU A 41 10.33 1.23 -2.79
N ASP A 42 10.20 0.61 -1.62
CA ASP A 42 9.20 -0.45 -1.39
C ASP A 42 7.76 0.08 -1.49
N GLY A 43 7.53 1.33 -1.09
CA GLY A 43 6.23 2.00 -1.16
C GLY A 43 5.75 2.20 -2.60
N ARG A 44 6.66 2.21 -3.58
CA ARG A 44 6.36 2.32 -5.02
C ARG A 44 5.44 1.18 -5.49
N LEU A 45 5.60 -0.02 -4.92
CA LEU A 45 4.82 -1.21 -5.28
C LEU A 45 3.31 -1.00 -5.06
N ILE A 46 2.91 -0.20 -4.05
CA ILE A 46 1.50 0.12 -3.80
C ILE A 46 0.93 0.90 -4.98
N PHE A 47 1.62 1.94 -5.45
CA PHE A 47 1.16 2.77 -6.56
C PHE A 47 1.18 2.01 -7.89
N GLU A 48 2.21 1.20 -8.14
CA GLU A 48 2.23 0.32 -9.32
C GLU A 48 1.04 -0.64 -9.35
N SER A 49 0.64 -1.19 -8.20
CA SER A 49 -0.51 -2.10 -8.13
C SER A 49 -1.82 -1.40 -8.54
N ILE A 50 -1.98 -0.13 -8.19
CA ILE A 50 -3.13 0.71 -8.56
C ILE A 50 -3.14 0.93 -10.07
N ILE A 51 -2.00 1.31 -10.66
CA ILE A 51 -1.86 1.50 -12.11
C ILE A 51 -2.25 0.23 -12.86
N ARG A 52 -1.67 -0.92 -12.49
CA ARG A 52 -1.98 -2.22 -13.10
C ARG A 52 -3.47 -2.56 -13.01
N ARG A 53 -4.12 -2.25 -11.89
CA ARG A 53 -5.56 -2.49 -11.70
C ARG A 53 -6.41 -1.62 -12.62
N VAL A 54 -6.04 -0.34 -12.78
CA VAL A 54 -6.74 0.60 -13.68
C VAL A 54 -6.55 0.21 -15.14
N GLU A 55 -5.35 -0.15 -15.56
CA GLU A 55 -5.04 -0.61 -16.92
C GLU A 55 -5.85 -1.86 -17.28
N LYS A 56 -5.83 -2.88 -16.42
CA LYS A 56 -6.62 -4.10 -16.62
C LYS A 56 -8.12 -3.80 -16.75
N THR A 57 -8.62 -2.81 -16.03
CA THR A 57 -10.04 -2.40 -16.12
C THR A 57 -10.35 -1.75 -17.46
N LYS A 58 -9.43 -0.93 -17.99
CA LYS A 58 -9.56 -0.34 -19.33
C LYS A 58 -9.55 -1.40 -20.42
N ASP A 59 -8.68 -2.40 -20.32
CA ASP A 59 -8.61 -3.47 -21.31
C ASP A 59 -9.87 -4.34 -21.33
N ASN A 60 -10.50 -4.59 -20.17
CA ASN A 60 -11.78 -5.30 -20.10
C ASN A 60 -12.97 -4.51 -20.68
N LEU A 61 -12.81 -3.20 -20.91
CA LEU A 61 -13.85 -2.32 -21.46
C LEU A 61 -13.67 -2.07 -22.97
N ARG A 62 -12.59 -2.58 -23.58
CA ARG A 62 -12.33 -2.55 -25.02
C ARG A 62 -12.77 -3.86 -25.66
#